data_AF-A0A9P9FI74-F1
#
_entry.id   AF-A0A9P9FI74-F1
#
_cell.length_a   1.000
_cell.length_b   1.000
_cell.length_c   1.000
_cell.angle_alpha   90.00
_cell.angle_beta   90.00
_cell.angle_gamma   90.00
#
_symmetry.space_group_name_H-M   'P 1'
#
loop_
_entity.id
_entity.type
_entity.pdbx_description
1 polymer ?
#
loop_
_entity_poly.entity_id
_entity_poly.type
_entity_poly.pdbx_seq_one_letter_code
_entity_poly.pdbx_strand_id
1 'polypeptide(L)'
;MGGLNLEVFKFGTYVMFPIGIMYYFGTNLDDRFAVSGFWPRPEECNKLPRDRDEIKAEYERIVARQKLRLARKMEEQRRFAEAHPELHEQQQQQQQQQNES
;
A
#
# COMPACT_ATOMS: atom_id res chain seq x y z
N MET A 1 1.49 67.41 1.94
CA MET A 1 2.67 66.57 2.31
C MET A 1 2.19 65.41 3.16
N GLY A 2 2.06 64.21 2.61
CA GLY A 2 1.59 63.02 3.33
C GLY A 2 2.18 61.70 2.83
N GLY A 3 3.27 61.73 2.04
CA GLY A 3 3.82 60.55 1.37
C GLY A 3 4.61 59.61 2.29
N LEU A 4 5.43 60.15 3.19
CA LEU A 4 6.30 59.36 4.08
C LEU A 4 5.51 58.46 5.05
N ASN A 5 4.35 58.91 5.54
CA ASN A 5 3.55 58.16 6.50
C ASN A 5 2.88 56.92 5.88
N LEU A 6 2.48 57.00 4.61
CA LEU A 6 1.86 55.87 3.90
C LEU A 6 2.86 54.77 3.57
N GLU A 7 4.09 55.14 3.19
CA GLU A 7 5.14 54.17 2.88
C GLU A 7 5.61 53.41 4.13
N VAL A 8 5.77 54.11 5.26
CA VAL A 8 6.12 53.50 6.55
C VAL A 8 4.98 52.59 7.05
N PHE A 9 3.71 53.00 6.88
CA PHE A 9 2.57 52.15 7.21
C PHE A 9 2.50 50.89 6.35
N LYS A 10 2.73 51.02 5.04
CA LYS A 10 2.75 49.90 4.10
C LYS A 10 3.89 48.94 4.39
N PHE A 11 5.08 49.46 4.68
CA PHE A 11 6.23 48.68 5.11
C PHE A 11 5.98 47.96 6.43
N GLY A 12 5.47 48.66 7.45
CA GLY A 12 5.12 48.09 8.75
C GLY A 12 4.08 46.98 8.62
N THR A 13 3.05 47.18 7.79
CA THR A 13 2.03 46.17 7.52
C THR A 13 2.64 44.94 6.83
N TYR A 14 3.48 45.13 5.81
CA TYR A 14 4.11 44.02 5.11
C TYR A 14 5.16 43.27 5.92
N VAL A 15 5.74 43.87 6.96
CA VAL A 15 6.64 43.18 7.89
C VAL A 15 5.85 42.50 9.01
N MET A 16 4.88 43.19 9.61
CA MET A 16 4.12 42.66 10.75
C MET A 16 3.12 41.57 10.35
N PHE A 17 2.53 41.65 9.15
CA PHE A 17 1.58 40.66 8.65
C PHE A 17 2.19 39.24 8.53
N PRO A 18 3.31 39.02 7.81
CA PRO A 18 3.91 37.69 7.73
C PRO A 18 4.49 37.22 9.06
N ILE A 19 5.07 38.11 9.88
CA ILE A 19 5.58 37.75 11.21
C ILE A 19 4.44 37.32 12.13
N GLY A 20 3.31 38.03 12.13
CA GLY A 20 2.13 37.69 12.92
C GLY A 20 1.49 36.37 12.48
N ILE A 21 1.36 36.15 11.17
CA ILE A 21 0.87 34.87 10.62
C ILE A 21 1.81 33.73 10.99
N MET A 22 3.13 33.92 10.89
CA MET A 22 4.12 32.94 11.32
C MET A 22 4.10 32.70 12.83
N TYR A 23 3.85 33.71 13.66
CA TYR A 23 3.74 33.49 15.11
C TYR A 23 2.48 32.71 15.48
N TYR A 24 1.34 33.05 14.86
CA TYR A 24 0.06 32.42 15.13
C TYR A 24 -0.04 30.99 14.60
N PHE A 25 0.40 30.76 13.36
CA PHE A 25 0.36 29.42 12.74
C PHE A 25 1.66 28.63 12.94
N GLY A 26 2.83 29.26 12.85
CA GLY A 26 4.15 28.63 12.78
C GLY A 26 4.55 27.78 13.99
N THR A 27 3.96 28.02 15.15
CA THR A 27 4.29 27.28 16.38
C THR A 27 3.37 26.07 16.64
N ASN A 28 2.23 25.98 15.95
CA ASN A 28 1.18 24.98 16.20
C ASN A 28 0.56 24.44 14.91
N LEU A 29 1.32 24.33 13.81
CA LEU A 29 0.83 23.69 12.59
C LEU A 29 0.52 22.21 12.82
N ASP A 30 1.38 21.51 13.57
CA ASP A 30 1.27 20.06 13.73
C ASP A 30 -0.05 19.67 14.41
N ASP A 31 -0.40 20.33 15.53
CA ASP A 31 -1.67 20.07 16.24
C ASP A 31 -2.91 20.56 15.48
N ARG A 32 -2.82 21.68 14.75
CA ARG A 32 -3.97 22.24 14.00
C ARG A 32 -4.27 21.53 12.68
N PHE A 33 -3.26 20.92 12.05
CA PHE A 33 -3.39 20.23 10.77
C PHE A 33 -3.24 18.70 10.89
N ALA A 34 -2.97 18.16 12.09
CA ALA A 34 -3.03 16.74 12.34
C ALA A 34 -4.46 16.23 12.17
N VAL A 35 -4.66 15.37 11.16
CA VAL A 35 -5.93 14.66 10.98
C VAL A 35 -6.00 13.56 12.03
N SER A 36 -7.01 13.61 12.90
CA SER A 36 -7.27 12.56 13.88
C SER A 36 -7.51 11.23 13.16
N GLY A 37 -6.65 10.24 13.40
CA GLY A 37 -6.76 8.92 12.76
C GLY A 37 -6.19 8.86 11.33
N PHE A 38 -5.28 9.78 10.96
CA PHE A 38 -4.56 9.69 9.68
C PHE A 38 -3.89 8.32 9.47
N TRP A 39 -3.28 7.77 10.53
CA TRP A 39 -2.70 6.44 10.50
C TRP A 39 -3.71 5.39 10.93
N PRO A 40 -3.80 4.24 10.22
CA PRO A 40 -4.60 3.12 10.66
C PRO A 40 -4.16 2.70 12.05
N ARG A 41 -5.13 2.41 12.92
CA ARG A 41 -4.85 2.07 14.30
C ARG A 41 -4.01 0.79 14.37
N PRO A 42 -3.10 0.65 15.34
CA PRO A 42 -2.24 -0.53 15.46
C PRO A 42 -3.01 -1.86 15.53
N GLU A 43 -4.26 -1.85 15.97
CA GLU A 43 -5.14 -3.02 16.00
C GLU A 43 -5.60 -3.46 14.60
N GLU A 44 -5.65 -2.53 13.65
CA GLU A 44 -6.04 -2.74 12.26
C GLU A 44 -4.85 -3.08 11.35
N CYS A 45 -3.63 -2.85 11.85
CA CYS A 45 -2.41 -3.29 11.19
C CYS A 45 -2.23 -4.80 11.33
N ASN A 46 -1.78 -5.44 10.24
CA ASN A 46 -1.43 -6.86 10.25
C ASN A 46 -0.31 -7.10 11.28
N LYS A 47 -0.61 -7.85 12.34
CA LYS A 47 0.36 -8.18 13.38
C LYS A 47 1.30 -9.26 12.85
N LEU A 48 2.55 -8.88 12.58
CA LEU A 48 3.58 -9.86 12.25
C LEU A 48 3.81 -10.77 13.46
N PRO A 49 3.82 -12.10 13.30
CA PRO A 49 4.12 -13.01 14.40
C PRO A 49 5.53 -12.70 14.94
N ARG A 50 5.63 -12.47 16.25
CA ARG A 50 6.90 -12.08 16.89
C ARG A 50 7.58 -13.25 17.60
N ASP A 51 6.81 -14.28 17.95
CA ASP A 51 7.34 -15.48 18.60
C ASP A 51 7.63 -16.60 17.57
N ARG A 52 8.62 -17.44 17.86
CA ARG A 52 9.04 -18.55 16.99
C ARG A 52 7.93 -19.57 16.79
N ASP A 53 7.12 -19.82 17.81
CA ASP A 53 6.03 -20.79 17.73
C ASP A 53 4.84 -20.24 16.93
N GLU A 54 4.54 -18.94 17.06
CA GLU A 54 3.57 -18.25 16.20
C GLU A 54 3.99 -18.26 14.73
N ILE A 55 5.28 -18.04 14.45
CA ILE A 55 5.84 -18.09 13.09
C ILE A 55 5.65 -19.47 12.47
N LYS A 56 5.92 -20.55 13.22
CA LYS A 56 5.73 -21.92 12.73
C LYS A 56 4.27 -22.22 12.45
N ALA A 57 3.36 -21.83 13.34
CA ALA A 57 1.93 -22.04 13.15
C ALA A 57 1.39 -21.31 11.91
N GLU A 58 1.79 -20.05 11.69
CA GLU A 58 1.37 -19.31 10.49
C GLU A 58 2.04 -19.87 9.23
N TYR A 59 3.28 -20.36 9.31
CA TYR A 59 3.94 -21.07 8.20
C TYR A 59 3.18 -22.34 7.81
N GLU A 60 2.82 -23.19 8.77
CA GLU A 60 2.04 -24.40 8.52
C GLU A 60 0.68 -24.09 7.90
N ARG A 61 0.01 -23.04 8.38
CA ARG A 61 -1.24 -22.54 7.80
C ARG A 61 -1.07 -22.10 6.35
N ILE A 62 0.00 -21.38 6.04
CA ILE A 62 0.31 -20.94 4.67
C ILE A 62 0.56 -22.15 3.77
N VAL A 63 1.38 -23.11 4.21
CA VAL A 63 1.70 -24.33 3.47
C VAL A 63 0.44 -25.17 3.21
N ALA A 64 -0.41 -25.36 4.22
CA ALA A 64 -1.68 -26.07 4.07
C ALA A 64 -2.59 -25.40 3.02
N ARG A 65 -2.70 -24.06 3.06
CA ARG A 65 -3.46 -23.29 2.08
C ARG A 65 -2.87 -23.39 0.67
N GLN A 66 -1.55 -23.46 0.52
CA GLN A 66 -0.90 -23.66 -0.77
C GLN A 66 -1.16 -25.05 -1.32
N LYS A 67 -0.99 -26.10 -0.51
CA LYS A 67 -1.26 -27.50 -0.90
C LYS A 67 -2.70 -27.66 -1.41
N LEU A 68 -3.67 -27.11 -0.68
CA LEU A 68 -5.07 -27.17 -1.06
C LEU A 68 -5.36 -26.40 -2.37
N ARG A 69 -4.75 -25.23 -2.57
CA ARG A 69 -4.86 -24.49 -3.83
C ARG A 69 -4.26 -25.27 -5.00
N LEU A 70 -3.12 -25.91 -4.79
CA LEU A 70 -2.46 -26.72 -5.81
C LEU A 70 -3.30 -27.96 -6.17
N ALA A 71 -3.85 -28.65 -5.17
CA ALA A 71 -4.74 -29.79 -5.39
C ALA A 71 -5.98 -29.40 -6.22
N ARG A 72 -6.65 -28.28 -5.89
CA ARG A 72 -7.77 -27.77 -6.69
C ARG A 72 -7.37 -27.46 -8.13
N LYS A 73 -6.23 -26.79 -8.33
CA LYS A 73 -5.72 -26.51 -9.68
C LYS A 73 -5.45 -27.78 -10.47
N MET A 74 -4.88 -28.81 -9.84
CA MET A 74 -4.67 -30.10 -10.50
C MET A 74 -5.98 -30.78 -10.85
N GLU A 75 -6.97 -30.77 -9.96
CA GLU A 75 -8.30 -31.33 -10.24
C GLU A 75 -9.02 -30.60 -11.38
N GLU A 76 -8.96 -29.26 -11.39
CA GLU A 76 -9.50 -28.41 -12.47
C GLU A 76 -8.80 -28.70 -13.80
N GLN A 77 -7.47 -28.83 -13.80
CA GLN A 77 -6.69 -29.20 -14.99
C GLN A 77 -7.06 -30.60 -15.50
N ARG A 78 -7.24 -31.58 -14.62
CA ARG A 78 -7.66 -32.93 -14.99
C ARG A 78 -9.06 -32.93 -15.61
N ARG A 79 -10.02 -32.25 -14.99
CA ARG A 79 -11.38 -32.09 -15.55
C ARG A 79 -11.37 -31.36 -16.89
N PHE A 80 -10.53 -30.33 -17.03
CA PHE A 80 -10.39 -29.59 -18.28
C PHE A 80 -9.78 -30.46 -19.39
N ALA A 81 -8.75 -31.26 -19.08
CA ALA A 81 -8.14 -32.20 -20.02
C ALA A 81 -9.11 -33.32 -20.43
N GLU A 82 -9.93 -33.83 -19.50
CA GLU A 82 -10.99 -34.82 -19.79
C GLU A 82 -12.12 -34.24 -20.65
N ALA A 83 -12.48 -32.97 -20.44
CA ALA A 83 -13.53 -32.30 -21.21
C ALA A 83 -13.07 -31.84 -22.61
N HIS A 84 -11.77 -31.55 -22.79
CA HIS A 84 -11.22 -31.01 -24.04
C HIS A 84 -9.89 -31.69 -24.43
N PRO A 85 -9.93 -32.95 -24.89
CA PRO A 85 -8.73 -33.72 -25.23
C PRO A 85 -7.93 -33.09 -26.39
N GLU A 86 -8.58 -32.55 -27.41
CA GLU A 86 -7.91 -31.97 -28.59
C GLU A 86 -7.06 -30.72 -28.27
N LEU A 87 -7.52 -29.90 -27.31
CA LEU A 87 -6.77 -28.70 -26.88
C LEU A 87 -5.55 -29.08 -26.03
N HIS A 88 -5.64 -30.16 -25.26
CA HIS A 88 -4.53 -30.63 -24.43
C HIS A 88 -3.38 -31.20 -25.28
N GLU A 89 -3.70 -31.95 -26.35
CA GLU A 89 -2.71 -32.47 -27.29
C GLU A 89 -1.98 -31.35 -28.05
N GLN A 90 -2.69 -30.32 -28.51
CA GLN A 90 -2.07 -29.15 -29.14
C GLN A 90 -1.15 -28.38 -28.17
N GLN A 91 -1.54 -28.27 -26.90
CA GLN A 91 -0.74 -27.59 -25.87
C GLN A 91 0.54 -28.37 -25.52
N GLN A 92 0.49 -29.70 -25.52
CA GLN A 92 1.67 -30.56 -25.36
C GLN A 92 2.62 -30.45 -26.56
N GLN A 93 2.09 -30.43 -27.78
CA GLN A 93 2.91 -30.27 -29.00
C GLN A 93 3.60 -28.89 -29.05
N GLN A 94 2.94 -27.82 -28.62
CA GLN A 94 3.55 -26.49 -28.52
C GLN A 94 4.65 -26.42 -27.45
N GLN A 95 4.48 -27.08 -26.30
CA GLN A 95 5.51 -27.14 -25.26
C GLN A 95 6.73 -27.95 -25.69
N GLN A 96 6.54 -29.02 -26.46
CA GLN A 96 7.66 -29.80 -27.02
C GLN A 96 8.44 -28.98 -28.05
N GLN A 97 7.76 -28.28 -28.97
CA GLN A 97 8.43 -27.42 -29.95
C GLN A 97 9.18 -26.24 -29.31
N GLN A 98 8.70 -25.71 -28.19
CA GLN A 98 9.38 -24.65 -27.43
C GLN A 98 10.60 -25.13 -26.63
N ASN A 99 10.63 -26.39 -26.19
CA ASN A 99 11.79 -26.95 -25.49
C ASN A 99 12.87 -27.48 -26.46
N GLU A 100 12.54 -27.66 -27.73
CA GLU A 100 13.46 -28.11 -28.79
C GLU A 100 14.09 -26.97 -29.62
N SER A 101 13.67 -25.71 -29.40
CA SER A 101 14.26 -24.49 -30.00
C SER A 101 15.17 -23.77 -29.02
#